data_AF-A0AB37W6K4-F1
#
_entry.id   AF-A0AB37W6K4-F1
#
_cell.length_a   1.000
_cell.length_b   1.000
_cell.length_c   1.000
_cell.angle_alpha   90.00
_cell.angle_beta   90.00
_cell.angle_gamma   90.00
#
_symmetry.space_group_name_H-M   'P 1'
#
loop_
_entity.id
_entity.type
_entity.pdbx_description
1 polymer ?
#
loop_
_entity_poly.entity_id
_entity_poly.type
_entity_poly.pdbx_seq_one_letter_code
_entity_poly.pdbx_strand_id
1 'polypeptide(L)'
;MTALKKLLPSANSPTKKRTFSDPEQPAHPSGSSVQPIDVMDIDPGKLMDKLRLKFGSEFEIHMMHNVYCIKAPGLLTADDIEECR
;
A
#
# COMPACT_ATOMS: atom_id res chain seq x y z
N MET A 1 0.35 28.94 -46.55
CA MET A 1 1.58 28.12 -46.56
C MET A 1 1.94 27.77 -45.12
N THR A 2 2.12 26.47 -44.84
CA THR A 2 2.96 25.87 -43.76
C THR A 2 2.49 25.85 -42.30
N ALA A 3 1.72 24.80 -41.98
CA ALA A 3 1.90 23.75 -40.98
C ALA A 3 2.70 23.92 -39.64
N LEU A 4 2.08 23.30 -38.61
CA LEU A 4 2.62 22.44 -37.52
C LEU A 4 3.54 23.03 -36.46
N LYS A 5 3.07 23.07 -35.20
CA LYS A 5 3.79 22.54 -34.02
C LYS A 5 2.82 21.90 -33.01
N LYS A 6 3.08 20.61 -32.76
CA LYS A 6 2.50 19.75 -31.72
C LYS A 6 2.92 20.25 -30.33
N LEU A 7 2.11 19.94 -29.31
CA LEU A 7 2.50 19.20 -28.08
C LEU A 7 1.34 19.24 -27.07
N LEU A 8 0.71 18.08 -26.84
CA LEU A 8 0.01 17.78 -25.59
C LEU A 8 1.09 17.49 -24.53
N PRO A 9 0.83 17.84 -23.27
CA PRO A 9 0.86 16.78 -22.26
C PRO A 9 -0.43 16.73 -21.44
N SER A 10 -0.97 15.51 -21.42
CA SER A 10 -1.80 14.86 -20.39
C SER A 10 -2.03 15.69 -19.12
N ALA A 11 -3.24 16.24 -18.96
CA ALA A 11 -3.70 16.73 -17.68
C ALA A 11 -3.95 15.53 -16.77
N ASN A 12 -3.00 15.29 -15.85
CA ASN A 12 -3.12 14.39 -14.71
C ASN A 12 -4.47 14.56 -14.04
N SER A 13 -5.21 13.45 -13.94
CA SER A 13 -6.35 13.28 -13.05
C SER A 13 -5.85 12.99 -11.63
N PRO A 14 -6.25 13.78 -10.61
CA PRO A 14 -6.18 13.35 -9.23
C PRO A 14 -7.60 13.05 -8.75
N THR A 15 -8.12 11.87 -9.10
CA THR A 15 -9.29 11.33 -8.41
C THR A 15 -8.85 10.51 -7.21
N LYS A 16 -9.22 11.03 -6.03
CA LYS A 16 -9.48 10.30 -4.77
C LYS A 16 -8.33 9.49 -4.18
N LYS A 17 -7.72 9.98 -3.10
CA LYS A 17 -7.56 9.20 -1.86
C LYS A 17 -7.79 10.10 -0.64
N ARG A 18 -8.67 9.62 0.23
CA ARG A 18 -9.20 10.30 1.42
C ARG A 18 -8.04 10.59 2.37
N THR A 19 -7.83 11.87 2.67
CA THR A 19 -7.06 12.30 3.83
C THR A 19 -7.84 11.91 5.07
N PHE A 20 -7.45 10.80 5.69
CA PHE A 20 -7.76 10.56 7.09
C PHE A 20 -6.92 11.54 7.89
N SER A 21 -7.57 12.55 8.44
CA SER A 21 -6.98 13.42 9.46
C SER A 21 -7.17 12.73 10.81
N ASP A 22 -6.09 12.18 11.38
CA ASP A 22 -6.00 11.85 12.82
C ASP A 22 -4.68 12.44 13.37
N PRO A 23 -4.69 13.10 14.55
CA PRO A 23 -3.56 13.85 15.06
C PRO A 23 -2.55 12.97 15.79
N GLU A 24 -1.26 13.27 15.63
CA GLU A 24 -0.12 12.71 16.37
C GLU A 24 0.24 11.23 16.10
N GLN A 25 0.71 10.93 14.89
CA GLN A 25 1.71 9.87 14.75
C GLN A 25 3.13 10.47 14.88
N PRO A 26 3.99 9.95 15.78
CA PRO A 26 5.39 10.34 15.83
C PRO A 26 6.00 10.11 14.45
N ALA A 27 6.80 11.05 13.97
CA ALA A 27 7.54 10.94 12.72
C ALA A 27 8.38 9.66 12.72
N HIS A 28 7.83 8.56 12.17
CA HIS A 28 8.56 7.33 11.98
C HIS A 28 9.56 7.53 10.83
N PRO A 29 10.78 6.99 10.94
CA PRO A 29 11.84 7.22 9.97
C PRO A 29 11.36 6.79 8.58
N SER A 30 11.60 7.71 7.66
CA SER A 30 11.07 7.88 6.31
C SER A 30 11.45 6.76 5.32
N GLY A 31 11.09 5.52 5.61
CA GLY A 31 11.36 4.37 4.75
C GLY A 31 10.41 3.18 4.85
N SER A 32 9.50 3.15 5.82
CA SER A 32 8.50 2.08 5.94
C SER A 32 7.09 2.61 5.72
N SER A 33 6.33 1.91 4.88
CA SER A 33 4.93 2.24 4.59
C SER A 33 4.01 1.35 5.42
N VAL A 34 2.93 1.94 5.96
CA VAL A 34 1.88 1.21 6.67
C VAL A 34 0.73 0.93 5.71
N GLN A 35 0.33 -0.33 5.62
CA GLN A 35 -0.73 -0.82 4.76
C GLN A 35 -1.82 -1.51 5.58
N PRO A 36 -3.05 -0.98 5.59
CA PRO A 36 -4.20 -1.69 6.15
C PRO A 36 -4.72 -2.74 5.16
N ILE A 37 -4.93 -3.97 5.64
CA ILE A 37 -5.53 -5.08 4.91
C ILE A 37 -6.71 -5.62 5.72
N ASP A 38 -7.88 -5.69 5.09
CA ASP A 38 -9.06 -6.26 5.74
C ASP A 38 -8.90 -7.77 5.93
N VAL A 39 -9.24 -8.25 7.12
CA VAL A 39 -9.06 -9.65 7.52
C VAL A 39 -10.20 -10.54 7.00
N MET A 40 -11.32 -9.97 6.55
CA MET A 40 -12.37 -10.76 5.90
C MET A 40 -11.77 -11.46 4.67
N ASP A 41 -11.66 -12.77 4.77
CA ASP A 41 -11.18 -13.68 3.74
C ASP A 41 -9.67 -13.70 3.50
N ILE A 42 -8.83 -13.21 4.40
CA ILE A 42 -7.37 -13.38 4.28
C ILE A 42 -6.88 -14.57 5.11
N ASP A 43 -6.18 -15.50 4.48
CA ASP A 43 -5.44 -16.55 5.17
C ASP A 43 -4.16 -15.96 5.81
N PRO A 44 -4.05 -15.97 7.16
CA PRO A 44 -2.92 -15.36 7.84
C PRO A 44 -1.60 -16.09 7.59
N GLY A 45 -1.65 -17.38 7.27
CA GLY A 45 -0.47 -18.17 6.92
C GLY A 45 0.09 -17.72 5.57
N LYS A 46 -0.75 -17.69 4.53
CA LYS A 46 -0.37 -17.18 3.21
C LYS A 46 0.13 -15.74 3.27
N LEU A 47 -0.54 -14.87 4.04
CA LEU A 47 -0.10 -13.48 4.21
C LEU A 47 1.29 -13.40 4.85
N MET A 48 1.55 -14.17 5.91
CA MET A 48 2.86 -14.24 6.56
C MET A 48 3.95 -14.77 5.64
N ASP A 49 3.68 -15.85 4.89
CA ASP A 49 4.61 -16.39 3.90
C ASP A 49 4.89 -15.39 2.78
N LYS A 50 3.87 -14.67 2.29
CA LYS A 50 4.01 -13.62 1.27
C LYS A 50 4.89 -12.47 1.75
N LEU A 51 4.66 -12.01 2.98
CA LEU A 51 5.45 -10.95 3.61
C LEU A 51 6.89 -11.38 3.85
N ARG A 52 7.13 -12.61 4.28
CA ARG A 52 8.49 -13.17 4.39
C ARG A 52 9.17 -13.29 3.04
N LEU A 53 8.45 -13.70 2.00
CA LEU A 53 9.00 -13.84 0.66
C LEU A 53 9.40 -12.49 0.05
N LYS A 54 8.58 -11.44 0.25
CA LYS A 54 8.85 -10.10 -0.32
C LYS A 54 9.77 -9.23 0.51
N PHE A 55 9.61 -9.24 1.83
CA PHE A 55 10.27 -8.31 2.75
C PHE A 55 11.22 -9.00 3.72
N GLY A 56 11.35 -10.33 3.65
CA GLY A 56 12.26 -11.09 4.52
C GLY A 56 11.82 -11.03 5.98
N SER A 57 12.61 -10.35 6.81
CA SER A 57 12.30 -10.13 8.24
C SER A 57 12.00 -8.66 8.56
N GLU A 58 11.96 -7.80 7.54
CA GLU A 58 11.81 -6.35 7.69
C GLU A 58 10.33 -5.93 7.62
N PHE A 59 9.45 -6.64 8.32
CA PHE A 59 8.04 -6.27 8.40
C PHE A 59 7.47 -6.45 9.81
N GLU A 60 6.50 -5.62 10.15
CA GLU A 60 5.72 -5.69 11.39
C GLU A 60 4.24 -5.83 11.02
N ILE A 61 3.50 -6.71 11.67
CA ILE A 61 2.04 -6.81 11.51
C ILE A 61 1.38 -6.51 12.84
N HIS A 62 0.47 -5.55 12.83
CA HIS A 62 -0.40 -5.24 13.95
C HIS A 62 -1.83 -5.56 13.56
N MET A 63 -2.57 -6.26 14.40
CA MET A 63 -4.00 -6.48 14.17
C MET A 63 -4.80 -5.44 14.97
N MET A 64 -5.61 -4.65 14.28
CA MET A 64 -6.54 -3.69 14.89
C MET A 64 -7.96 -4.06 14.49
N HIS A 65 -8.69 -4.68 15.42
CA HIS A 65 -9.99 -5.30 15.17
C HIS A 65 -9.91 -6.36 14.05
N ASN A 66 -10.44 -6.07 12.86
CA ASN A 66 -10.50 -6.97 11.71
C ASN A 66 -9.62 -6.45 10.56
N VAL A 67 -8.56 -5.71 10.89
CA VAL A 67 -7.63 -5.16 9.90
C VAL A 67 -6.20 -5.48 10.32
N TYR A 68 -5.42 -6.08 9.42
CA TYR A 68 -3.98 -6.18 9.53
C TYR A 68 -3.34 -4.87 9.06
N CYS A 69 -2.70 -4.16 9.98
CA CYS A 69 -1.82 -3.03 9.70
C CYS A 69 -0.40 -3.56 9.53
N ILE A 70 0.03 -3.69 8.27
CA ILE A 70 1.35 -4.19 7.92
C ILE A 70 2.28 -2.99 7.72
N LYS A 71 3.42 -2.97 8.39
CA LYS A 71 4.46 -1.99 8.21
C LYS A 71 5.67 -2.67 7.61
N ALA A 72 6.06 -2.27 6.41
CA ALA A 72 7.15 -2.88 5.65
C ALA A 72 7.87 -1.82 4.79
N PRO A 73 9.08 -2.09 4.26
CA PRO A 73 9.77 -1.19 3.34
C PRO A 73 9.02 -0.98 2.01
N GLY A 74 8.02 -1.84 1.71
CA GLY A 74 7.14 -1.69 0.57
C GLY A 74 5.68 -2.03 0.91
N LEU A 75 4.85 -2.04 -0.12
CA LEU A 75 3.43 -2.39 -0.03
C LEU A 75 3.18 -3.71 -0.78
N LEU A 76 2.29 -4.54 -0.25
CA LEU A 76 1.69 -5.64 -0.99
C LEU A 76 0.79 -5.07 -2.09
N THR A 77 0.89 -5.64 -3.29
CA THR A 77 -0.01 -5.29 -4.39
C THR A 77 -1.37 -5.95 -4.20
N ALA A 78 -2.38 -5.50 -4.93
CA ALA A 78 -3.71 -6.12 -4.85
C ALA A 78 -3.67 -7.61 -5.22
N ASP A 79 -2.82 -7.99 -6.18
CA ASP A 79 -2.60 -9.37 -6.61
C ASP A 79 -2.01 -10.22 -5.48
N ASP A 80 -0.98 -9.69 -4.78
CA ASP A 80 -0.40 -10.38 -3.61
C ASP A 80 -1.46 -10.62 -2.51
N ILE A 81 -2.37 -9.66 -2.32
CA ILE A 81 -3.45 -9.75 -1.32
C ILE A 81 -4.52 -10.76 -1.76
N GLU A 82 -4.86 -10.78 -3.05
CA GLU A 82 -5.82 -11.73 -3.61
C GLU A 82 -5.31 -13.18 -3.53
N GLU A 83 -4.02 -13.41 -3.77
CA GLU A 83 -3.41 -14.73 -3.56
C GLU A 83 -3.44 -15.21 -2.11
N CYS A 84 -3.51 -14.27 -1.16
CA CYS A 84 -3.61 -14.57 0.28
C CYS A 84 -5.04 -14.86 0.72
N ARG A 85 -6.05 -14.67 -0.14
CA ARG A 85 -7.42 -15.16 0.11
C ARG A 85 -7.55 -16.66 -0.16
#